data_AF-X1BWG1-F1
#
_entry.id   AF-X1BWG1-F1
#
_cell.length_a   1.000
_cell.length_b   1.000
_cell.length_c   1.000
_cell.angle_alpha   90.00
_cell.angle_beta   90.00
_cell.angle_gamma   90.00
#
_symmetry.space_group_name_H-M   'P 1'
#
loop_
_entity.id
_entity.type
_entity.pdbx_description
1 polymer ?
#
loop_
_entity_poly.entity_id
_entity_poly.type
_entity_poly.pdbx_seq_one_letter_code
_entity_poly.pdbx_strand_id
1 'polypeptide(L)'
;MSELQTLKCYLNQLPATILQLLDVSPPLGTIPEPVQQVLDLYQGIERVSVNLIDNFGLFEISFMKPQFMISNSEVMLLLSTKNPYTLGVLHQLMYGG
;
A
#
# COMPACT_ATOMS: atom_id res chain seq x y z
N MET A 1 1.55 18.77 13.34
CA MET A 1 1.32 17.40 12.83
C MET A 1 1.37 17.51 11.33
N SER A 2 2.36 16.90 10.68
CA SER A 2 2.41 16.81 9.22
C SER A 2 1.18 16.02 8.77
N GLU A 3 0.44 16.49 7.77
CA GLU A 3 -0.66 15.70 7.19
C GLU A 3 -0.08 14.42 6.57
N LEU A 4 -0.82 13.32 6.66
CA LEU A 4 -0.41 12.04 6.09
C LEU A 4 -0.33 12.15 4.57
N GLN A 5 0.86 11.92 4.00
CA GLN A 5 1.06 12.08 2.56
C GLN A 5 0.26 11.02 1.81
N THR A 6 -0.60 11.49 0.90
CA THR A 6 -1.49 10.63 0.12
C THR A 6 -1.00 10.53 -1.32
N LEU A 7 -0.68 9.31 -1.76
CA LEU A 7 -0.23 9.04 -3.13
C LEU A 7 -1.25 8.13 -3.83
N LYS A 8 -1.56 8.47 -5.09
CA LYS A 8 -2.41 7.63 -5.94
C LYS A 8 -1.53 6.68 -6.74
N CYS A 9 -1.84 5.40 -6.70
CA CYS A 9 -1.13 4.40 -7.49
C CYS A 9 -2.08 3.28 -7.95
N TYR A 10 -1.59 2.44 -8.85
CA TYR A 10 -2.29 1.22 -9.20
C TYR A 10 -1.90 0.10 -8.23
N LEU A 11 -2.90 -0.71 -7.85
CA LEU A 11 -2.71 -1.83 -6.92
C LEU A 11 -1.60 -2.80 -7.38
N ASN A 12 -1.48 -3.01 -8.70
CA ASN A 12 -0.50 -3.92 -9.29
C ASN A 12 0.96 -3.42 -9.26
N GLN A 13 1.20 -2.16 -8.86
CA GLN A 13 2.55 -1.62 -8.67
C GLN A 13 3.08 -1.86 -7.25
N LEU A 14 2.21 -2.21 -6.30
CA LEU A 14 2.63 -2.46 -4.91
C LEU A 14 3.68 -3.56 -4.77
N PRO A 15 3.59 -4.72 -5.45
CA PRO A 15 4.58 -5.77 -5.28
C PRO A 15 6.00 -5.30 -5.63
N ALA A 16 6.17 -4.61 -6.76
CA ALA A 16 7.48 -4.07 -7.16
C ALA A 16 7.97 -2.99 -6.19
N THR A 17 7.06 -2.15 -5.69
CA THR A 17 7.39 -1.10 -4.71
C THR A 17 7.88 -1.69 -3.40
N ILE A 18 7.19 -2.70 -2.86
CA ILE A 18 7.59 -3.37 -1.61
C ILE A 18 8.94 -4.08 -1.77
N LEU A 19 9.16 -4.77 -2.90
CA LEU A 19 10.44 -5.41 -3.18
C LEU A 19 11.59 -4.40 -3.18
N GLN A 20 11.45 -3.30 -3.93
CA GLN A 20 12.49 -2.27 -3.97
C GLN A 20 12.69 -1.55 -2.63
N LEU A 21 11.64 -1.33 -1.83
CA LEU A 21 11.78 -0.77 -0.48
C LEU A 21 12.60 -1.68 0.46
N LEU A 22 12.58 -2.98 0.22
CA LEU A 22 13.33 -3.99 0.97
C LEU A 22 14.67 -4.34 0.31
N ASP A 23 15.15 -3.51 -0.62
CA ASP A 23 16.38 -3.71 -1.40
C ASP A 23 16.41 -5.02 -2.21
N VAL A 24 15.24 -5.54 -2.60
CA VAL A 24 15.09 -6.70 -3.48
C VAL A 24 14.75 -6.24 -4.89
N SER A 25 15.51 -6.70 -5.88
CA SER A 25 15.23 -6.39 -7.28
C SER A 25 13.95 -7.10 -7.76
N PRO A 26 12.95 -6.36 -8.27
CA PRO A 26 11.74 -6.97 -8.79
C PRO A 26 12.02 -7.74 -10.10
N PRO A 27 11.28 -8.83 -10.38
CA PRO A 27 11.43 -9.59 -11.61
C PRO A 27 11.01 -8.74 -12.82
N LEU A 28 11.98 -8.42 -13.67
CA LEU A 28 11.79 -7.59 -14.86
C LEU A 28 10.76 -8.21 -15.81
N GLY A 29 9.88 -7.37 -16.38
CA GLY A 29 8.90 -7.77 -17.38
C GLY A 29 7.76 -8.68 -16.88
N THR A 30 7.72 -9.02 -15.59
CA THR A 30 6.66 -9.87 -15.00
C THR A 30 5.65 -9.06 -14.21
N ILE A 31 6.12 -8.03 -13.49
CA ILE A 31 5.27 -7.12 -12.72
C ILE A 31 5.49 -5.67 -13.17
N PRO A 32 4.48 -4.79 -13.03
CA PRO A 32 4.63 -3.36 -13.32
C PRO A 32 5.74 -2.71 -12.50
N GLU A 33 6.30 -1.64 -13.05
CA GLU A 33 7.30 -0.82 -12.37
C GLU A 33 6.77 -0.25 -11.04
N PRO A 34 7.66 -0.10 -10.03
CA PRO A 34 7.29 0.40 -8.71
C PRO A 34 6.79 1.85 -8.77
N VAL A 35 6.14 2.27 -7.69
CA VAL A 35 5.74 3.66 -7.50
C VAL A 35 6.97 4.48 -7.11
N GLN A 36 7.63 5.08 -8.09
CA GLN A 36 8.88 5.82 -7.88
C GLN A 36 8.79 6.87 -6.76
N GLN A 37 7.65 7.57 -6.68
CA GLN A 37 7.38 8.57 -5.64
C GLN A 37 7.53 8.02 -4.22
N VAL A 38 7.21 6.73 -4.00
CA VAL A 38 7.37 6.08 -2.69
C VAL A 38 8.85 5.80 -2.41
N LEU A 39 9.61 5.38 -3.42
CA LEU A 39 11.04 5.08 -3.31
C LEU A 39 11.90 6.32 -3.11
N ASP A 40 11.46 7.44 -3.68
CA ASP A 40 12.13 8.74 -3.51
C ASP A 40 11.94 9.29 -2.08
N LEU A 41 10.83 8.93 -1.43
CA LEU A 41 10.49 9.36 -0.07
C LEU A 41 11.08 8.45 1.01
N TYR A 42 11.21 7.15 0.73
CA TYR A 42 11.59 6.15 1.73
C TYR A 42 12.74 5.28 1.22
N GLN A 43 13.82 5.23 2.01
CA GLN A 43 15.01 4.40 1.73
C GLN A 43 15.50 3.73 3.02
N GLY A 44 16.16 2.56 2.88
CA GLY A 44 16.70 1.82 4.02
C GLY A 44 15.63 1.26 4.96
N ILE A 45 14.49 0.83 4.41
CA ILE A 45 13.36 0.32 5.19
C ILE A 45 13.60 -1.15 5.54
N GLU A 46 13.75 -1.46 6.83
CA GLU A 46 13.93 -2.84 7.29
C GLU A 46 12.61 -3.62 7.41
N ARG A 47 11.48 -2.92 7.53
CA ARG A 47 10.17 -3.52 7.74
C ARG A 47 9.06 -2.70 7.10
N VAL A 48 8.21 -3.37 6.33
CA VAL A 48 6.99 -2.80 5.75
C VAL A 48 5.79 -3.39 6.48
N SER A 49 4.90 -2.53 6.98
CA SER A 49 3.59 -2.91 7.51
C SER A 49 2.51 -2.40 6.56
N VAL A 50 1.74 -3.30 5.95
CA VAL A 50 0.65 -2.95 5.05
C VAL A 50 -0.68 -3.10 5.78
N ASN A 51 -1.40 -2.00 5.95
CA ASN A 51 -2.77 -1.99 6.43
C ASN A 51 -3.69 -1.73 5.24
N LEU A 52 -4.48 -2.73 4.85
CA LEU A 52 -5.46 -2.60 3.78
C LEU A 52 -6.84 -2.32 4.38
N ILE A 53 -7.45 -1.21 3.97
CA ILE A 53 -8.78 -0.81 4.44
C ILE A 53 -9.71 -0.73 3.22
N ASP A 54 -10.78 -1.51 3.23
CA ASP A 54 -11.85 -1.46 2.23
C ASP A 54 -13.02 -0.61 2.76
N ASN A 55 -13.77 0.05 1.86
CA ASN A 55 -14.88 0.95 2.20
C ASN A 55 -14.51 2.11 3.13
N PHE A 56 -13.35 2.74 2.89
CA PHE A 56 -12.89 3.95 3.58
C PHE A 56 -13.73 5.19 3.22
N GLY A 57 -15.02 5.13 3.49
CA GLY A 57 -16.02 6.15 3.24
C GLY A 57 -16.78 6.46 4.53
N LEU A 58 -16.45 7.61 5.12
CA LEU A 58 -17.22 8.34 6.15
C LEU A 58 -17.26 7.78 7.58
N PHE A 59 -17.29 6.47 7.84
CA PHE A 59 -17.54 6.00 9.22
C PHE A 59 -16.29 5.92 10.11
N GLU A 60 -15.14 5.52 9.58
CA GLU A 60 -13.93 5.22 10.38
C GLU A 60 -13.11 6.46 10.71
N ILE A 61 -13.07 7.46 9.82
CA ILE A 61 -12.39 8.74 10.05
C ILE A 61 -13.06 9.53 11.19
N SER A 62 -14.36 9.27 11.43
CA SER A 62 -15.21 9.99 12.38
C SER A 62 -15.23 9.37 13.78
N PHE A 63 -15.21 8.02 13.87
CA PHE A 63 -15.60 7.32 15.09
C PHE A 63 -14.46 6.55 15.78
N MET A 64 -13.55 5.95 15.01
CA MET A 64 -12.39 5.27 15.56
C MET A 64 -11.18 5.55 14.67
N LYS A 65 -10.32 6.41 15.19
CA LYS A 65 -8.96 6.63 14.71
C LYS A 65 -8.02 5.81 15.60
N PRO A 66 -7.83 4.49 15.39
CA PRO A 66 -6.87 3.71 16.16
C PRO A 66 -5.53 4.46 16.18
N GLN A 67 -5.05 4.81 17.38
CA GLN A 67 -3.84 5.61 17.51
C GLN A 67 -2.67 4.99 16.73
N PHE A 68 -2.60 3.65 16.67
CA PHE A 68 -1.58 2.93 15.91
C PHE A 68 -1.59 3.22 14.40
N MET A 69 -2.76 3.45 13.79
CA MET A 69 -2.86 3.76 12.36
C MET A 69 -2.44 5.19 12.03
N ILE A 70 -2.39 6.09 13.03
CA ILE A 70 -2.16 7.53 12.80
C ILE A 70 -0.83 7.99 13.37
N SER A 71 -0.32 7.34 14.43
CA SER A 71 0.93 7.77 15.06
C SER A 71 2.18 7.33 14.31
N ASN A 72 2.13 6.21 13.58
CA ASN A 72 3.30 5.58 12.95
C ASN A 72 3.12 5.28 11.45
N SER A 73 2.02 5.73 10.84
CA SER A 73 1.85 5.58 9.39
C SER A 73 2.55 6.72 8.68
N GLU A 74 3.53 6.38 7.85
CA GLU A 74 4.32 7.36 7.10
C GLU A 74 3.63 7.79 5.79
N VAL A 75 2.94 6.85 5.12
CA VAL A 75 2.31 7.08 3.81
C VAL A 75 0.96 6.39 3.68
N MET A 76 0.01 7.05 3.03
CA MET A 76 -1.24 6.45 2.60
C MET A 76 -1.26 6.28 1.07
N LEU A 77 -1.49 5.04 0.62
CA LEU A 77 -1.61 4.71 -0.78
C LEU A 77 -3.08 4.48 -1.15
N LEU A 78 -3.62 5.32 -2.03
CA LEU A 78 -4.95 5.10 -2.60
C LEU A 78 -4.83 4.17 -3.80
N LEU A 79 -5.31 2.94 -3.61
CA LEU A 79 -5.17 1.85 -4.55
C LEU A 79 -6.31 1.90 -5.57
N SER A 80 -5.98 2.09 -6.84
CA SER A 80 -6.94 2.00 -7.94
C SER A 80 -6.74 0.70 -8.72
N THR A 81 -7.84 0.10 -9.18
CA THR A 81 -7.81 -1.13 -9.97
C THR A 81 -9.04 -1.20 -10.87
N LYS A 82 -8.84 -1.74 -12.08
CA LYS A 82 -9.93 -2.08 -13.02
C LYS A 82 -10.19 -3.59 -13.05
N ASN A 83 -9.47 -4.37 -12.24
CA ASN A 83 -9.60 -5.82 -12.23
C ASN A 83 -10.90 -6.21 -11.49
N PRO A 84 -11.89 -6.83 -12.18
CA PRO A 84 -13.14 -7.24 -11.54
C PRO A 84 -12.92 -8.32 -10.47
N TYR A 85 -11.78 -9.01 -10.50
CA TYR A 85 -11.40 -10.04 -9.54
C TYR A 85 -10.60 -9.51 -8.36
N THR A 86 -10.51 -8.18 -8.16
CA THR A 86 -9.76 -7.58 -7.04
C THR A 86 -10.16 -8.21 -5.70
N LEU A 87 -11.47 -8.40 -5.47
CA LEU A 87 -11.95 -9.04 -4.25
C LEU A 87 -11.42 -10.47 -4.09
N GLY A 88 -11.38 -11.25 -5.18
CA GLY A 88 -10.83 -12.61 -5.17
C GLY A 88 -9.33 -12.64 -4.90
N VAL A 89 -8.57 -11.71 -5.50
CA VAL A 89 -7.13 -11.57 -5.26
C VAL A 89 -6.85 -11.20 -3.81
N LEU A 90 -7.58 -10.24 -3.25
CA LEU A 90 -7.44 -9.85 -1.85
C LEU A 90 -7.82 -10.98 -0.90
N HIS A 91 -8.89 -11.72 -1.22
CA HIS A 91 -9.28 -12.89 -0.45
C HIS A 91 -8.17 -13.95 -0.44
N GLN A 92 -7.56 -14.25 -1.59
CA GLN A 92 -6.44 -15.19 -1.65
C GLN A 92 -5.21 -14.71 -0.89
N LEU A 93 -4.91 -13.40 -0.91
CA LEU A 93 -3.82 -12.82 -0.14
C LEU A 93 -4.04 -12.93 1.38
N MET A 94 -5.28 -12.69 1.84
CA MET A 94 -5.61 -12.68 3.27
C MET A 94 -5.76 -14.07 3.87
N TYR A 95 -6.35 -15.01 3.12
CA TYR A 95 -6.65 -16.36 3.62
C TYR A 95 -5.67 -17.42 3.13
N GLY A 96 -4.71 -17.03 2.28
CA GLY A 96 -3.66 -17.92 1.78
C GLY A 96 -4.23 -19.09 0.99
N GLY A 97 -4.78 -18.80 -0.20
CA GLY A 97 -5.09 -19.78 -1.25
C GLY A 97 -5.93 -20.98 -0.83
#